data_AF-A0A829ZRL3-F1
#
_entry.id   AF-A0A829ZRL3-F1
#
_cell.length_a   1.000
_cell.length_b   1.000
_cell.length_c   1.000
_cell.angle_alpha   90.00
_cell.angle_beta   90.00
_cell.angle_gamma   90.00
#
_symmetry.space_group_name_H-M   'P 1'
#
loop_
_entity.id
_entity.type
_entity.pdbx_description
1 polymer ?
#
loop_
_entity_poly.entity_id
_entity_poly.type
_entity_poly.pdbx_seq_one_letter_code
_entity_poly.pdbx_strand_id
1 'polypeptide(L)'
;MVCAQCHNTYVIPRDKDMKPVGLFLPWQKSQWGNITIEQIEEVMTSDPANREWTHALTGIKLGHIRHPEFELYSNGSTHWKAGVACADCHMPYERVGSSKISSHHVQSPLKDNMRACLQCHNLTPDWLREQVIFIQDRVNNLATRAGNAAAQAAKAIEMANKTSGVDQKLLDEAKKLYEKAYYRIIFVTAENSMGFHNPEEALRVLGDGLYYADQSLMKAREALAKAGVQVPDRFDLALDKYAKRGSKEVPYRPEQNLEFTFDGTKEK
;
A
#
# COMPACT_ATOMS: atom_id res chain seq x y z
N MET A 1 -14.63 -10.99 -12.10
CA MET A 1 -14.72 -9.77 -12.93
C MET A 1 -15.65 -8.70 -12.37
N VAL A 2 -16.88 -8.99 -11.94
CA VAL A 2 -17.82 -7.95 -11.48
C VAL A 2 -17.29 -7.05 -10.36
N CYS A 3 -16.54 -7.60 -9.39
CA CYS A 3 -15.93 -6.80 -8.30
C CYS A 3 -14.83 -5.87 -8.82
N ALA A 4 -14.08 -6.32 -9.84
CA ALA A 4 -12.97 -5.58 -10.46
C ALA A 4 -13.43 -4.39 -11.31
N GLN A 5 -14.74 -4.10 -11.39
CA GLN A 5 -15.24 -2.83 -11.92
C GLN A 5 -14.84 -1.64 -11.04
N CYS A 6 -14.70 -1.86 -9.73
CA CYS A 6 -14.37 -0.81 -8.77
C CYS A 6 -13.20 -1.17 -7.85
N HIS A 7 -13.04 -2.45 -7.50
CA HIS A 7 -11.95 -2.93 -6.64
C HIS A 7 -10.66 -3.13 -7.45
N ASN A 8 -10.11 -2.02 -7.91
CA ASN A 8 -8.90 -1.89 -8.70
C ASN A 8 -8.19 -0.57 -8.37
N THR A 9 -6.93 -0.43 -8.79
CA THR A 9 -6.32 0.89 -8.89
C THR A 9 -6.61 1.55 -10.22
N TYR A 10 -6.70 2.87 -10.20
CA TYR A 10 -6.94 3.69 -11.37
C TYR A 10 -6.05 4.94 -11.36
N VAL A 11 -5.89 5.56 -12.52
CA VAL A 11 -5.20 6.84 -12.72
C VAL A 11 -6.23 7.88 -13.18
N ILE A 12 -6.15 9.09 -12.63
CA ILE A 12 -6.91 10.25 -13.08
C ILE A 12 -5.95 11.25 -13.72
N PRO A 13 -5.79 11.23 -15.06
CA PRO A 13 -4.87 12.14 -15.73
C PRO A 13 -5.27 13.60 -15.52
N ARG A 14 -4.26 14.47 -15.49
CA ARG A 14 -4.39 15.90 -15.20
C ARG A 14 -4.01 16.75 -16.41
N ASP A 15 -4.78 17.78 -16.69
CA ASP A 15 -4.37 18.84 -17.62
C ASP A 15 -3.32 19.77 -17.00
N LYS A 16 -2.95 20.83 -17.73
CA LYS A 16 -1.98 21.83 -17.28
C LYS A 16 -2.43 22.60 -16.04
N ASP A 17 -3.74 22.68 -15.79
CA ASP A 17 -4.36 23.36 -14.65
C ASP A 17 -4.66 22.39 -13.49
N MET A 18 -4.17 21.15 -13.56
CA MET A 18 -4.43 20.06 -12.61
C MET A 18 -5.89 19.59 -12.53
N LYS A 19 -6.71 19.89 -13.54
CA LYS A 19 -8.08 19.38 -13.62
C LYS A 19 -8.09 17.94 -14.14
N PRO A 20 -9.00 17.08 -13.62
CA PRO A 20 -9.12 15.70 -14.09
C PRO A 20 -9.66 15.67 -15.52
N VAL A 21 -9.04 14.89 -16.41
CA VAL A 21 -9.45 14.76 -17.82
C VAL A 21 -9.94 13.36 -18.20
N GLY A 22 -9.86 12.40 -17.28
CA GLY A 22 -10.33 11.04 -17.52
C GLY A 22 -10.04 10.09 -16.36
N LEU A 23 -10.29 8.80 -16.60
CA LEU A 23 -9.97 7.72 -15.68
C LEU A 23 -9.59 6.48 -16.49
N PHE A 24 -8.52 5.79 -16.11
CA PHE A 24 -8.15 4.50 -16.70
C PHE A 24 -7.47 3.58 -15.69
N LEU A 25 -7.49 2.27 -15.96
CA LEU A 25 -6.77 1.26 -15.17
C LEU A 25 -5.35 1.11 -15.71
N PRO A 26 -4.28 1.26 -14.89
CA PRO A 26 -2.90 1.28 -15.35
C PRO A 26 -2.33 -0.12 -15.65
N TRP A 27 -3.05 -0.91 -16.46
CA TRP A 27 -2.75 -2.32 -16.77
C TRP A 27 -2.20 -2.52 -18.18
N GLN A 28 -1.85 -1.46 -18.90
CA GLN A 28 -1.43 -1.48 -20.32
C GLN A 28 -0.19 -2.36 -20.58
N LYS A 29 0.61 -2.61 -19.55
CA LYS A 29 1.83 -3.43 -19.58
C LYS A 29 1.64 -4.81 -18.95
N SER A 30 0.44 -5.12 -18.50
CA SER A 30 0.13 -6.31 -17.70
C SER A 30 -0.57 -7.39 -18.51
N GLN A 31 -0.63 -8.59 -17.93
CA GLN A 31 -1.34 -9.73 -18.49
C GLN A 31 -2.40 -10.23 -17.50
N TRP A 32 -3.38 -10.98 -18.00
CA TRP A 32 -4.41 -11.58 -17.16
C TRP A 32 -3.80 -12.49 -16.09
N GLY A 33 -4.11 -12.20 -14.82
CA GLY A 33 -3.53 -12.93 -13.67
C GLY A 33 -2.06 -12.59 -13.37
N ASN A 34 -1.53 -11.52 -13.97
CA ASN A 34 -0.17 -11.02 -13.75
C ASN A 34 -0.14 -9.50 -13.95
N ILE A 35 -0.67 -8.77 -12.96
CA ILE A 35 -0.72 -7.31 -12.91
C ILE A 35 0.17 -6.87 -11.75
N THR A 36 1.44 -6.58 -12.04
CA THR A 36 2.44 -6.30 -10.99
C THR A 36 2.55 -4.81 -10.68
N ILE A 37 3.00 -4.48 -9.48
CA ILE A 37 3.27 -3.10 -9.07
C ILE A 37 4.32 -2.43 -9.97
N GLU A 38 5.30 -3.17 -10.47
CA GLU A 38 6.33 -2.63 -11.36
C GLU A 38 5.74 -2.18 -12.71
N GLN A 39 4.80 -2.95 -13.27
CA GLN A 39 4.11 -2.59 -14.51
C GLN A 39 3.17 -1.40 -14.31
N ILE A 40 2.48 -1.37 -13.17
CA ILE A 40 1.62 -0.24 -12.78
C ILE A 40 2.47 1.03 -12.63
N GLU A 41 3.62 0.95 -11.94
CA GLU A 41 4.57 2.06 -11.81
C GLU A 41 5.07 2.53 -13.18
N GLU A 42 5.43 1.61 -14.09
CA GLU A 42 5.88 1.96 -15.44
C GLU A 42 4.84 2.82 -16.17
N VAL A 43 3.56 2.45 -16.10
CA VAL A 43 2.47 3.22 -16.70
C VAL A 43 2.22 4.54 -15.97
N MET A 44 2.21 4.54 -14.63
CA MET A 44 1.97 5.76 -13.86
C MET A 44 3.07 6.81 -14.08
N THR A 45 4.30 6.37 -14.36
CA THR A 45 5.45 7.25 -14.54
C THR A 45 5.72 7.61 -16.00
N SER A 46 5.05 6.98 -16.97
CA SER A 46 5.29 7.21 -18.40
C SER A 46 4.81 8.56 -18.92
N ASP A 47 3.85 9.21 -18.25
CA ASP A 47 3.29 10.51 -18.64
C ASP A 47 3.19 11.44 -17.41
N PRO A 48 3.73 12.67 -17.46
CA PRO A 48 3.54 13.67 -16.41
C PRO A 48 2.08 13.97 -16.06
N ALA A 49 1.13 13.75 -16.98
CA ALA A 49 -0.30 13.90 -16.74
C ALA A 49 -0.83 12.87 -15.73
N ASN A 50 -0.18 11.70 -15.59
CA ASN A 50 -0.56 10.66 -14.64
C ASN A 50 -0.14 11.00 -13.19
N ARG A 51 0.63 12.09 -12.99
CA ARG A 51 1.07 12.55 -11.67
C ARG A 51 0.05 13.54 -11.11
N GLU A 52 -0.69 13.12 -10.09
CA GLU A 52 -1.93 13.75 -9.64
C GLU A 52 -1.76 14.75 -8.51
N TRP A 53 -0.65 14.71 -7.79
CA TRP A 53 -0.42 15.55 -6.62
C TRP A 53 1.07 15.75 -6.35
N THR A 54 1.41 16.72 -5.51
CA THR A 54 2.79 16.97 -5.09
C THR A 54 2.93 16.63 -3.61
N HIS A 55 3.88 15.76 -3.27
CA HIS A 55 4.15 15.43 -1.88
C HIS A 55 4.84 16.60 -1.17
N ALA A 56 4.17 17.14 -0.13
CA ALA A 56 4.52 18.43 0.46
C ALA A 56 5.94 18.51 1.03
N LEU A 57 6.44 17.44 1.65
CA LEU A 57 7.77 17.42 2.28
C LEU A 57 8.90 17.24 1.25
N THR A 58 8.69 16.36 0.28
CA THR A 58 9.74 15.99 -0.68
C THR A 58 9.73 16.86 -1.94
N GLY A 59 8.61 17.49 -2.25
CA GLY A 59 8.38 18.27 -3.46
C GLY A 59 8.18 17.42 -4.73
N ILE A 60 8.08 16.10 -4.60
CA ILE A 60 7.96 15.19 -5.74
C ILE A 60 6.50 15.20 -6.23
N LYS A 61 6.29 15.36 -7.53
CA LYS A 61 4.97 15.15 -8.15
C LYS A 61 4.76 13.65 -8.36
N LEU A 62 3.69 13.06 -7.83
CA LEU A 62 3.48 11.61 -7.77
C LEU A 62 2.13 11.21 -8.40
N GLY A 63 2.07 10.00 -8.94
CA GLY A 63 0.81 9.28 -9.12
C GLY A 63 0.25 8.81 -7.78
N HIS A 64 -0.88 8.10 -7.80
CA HIS A 64 -1.45 7.51 -6.60
C HIS A 64 -2.08 6.16 -6.93
N ILE A 65 -1.85 5.18 -6.07
CA ILE A 65 -2.50 3.87 -6.14
C ILE A 65 -3.63 3.88 -5.13
N ARG A 66 -4.79 3.36 -5.55
CA ARG A 66 -5.99 3.27 -4.72
C ARG A 66 -6.10 1.87 -4.16
N HIS A 67 -7.24 1.21 -4.25
CA HIS A 67 -7.51 -0.09 -3.65
C HIS A 67 -7.29 -1.23 -4.67
N PRO A 68 -6.05 -1.78 -4.82
CA PRO A 68 -5.72 -2.72 -5.89
C PRO A 68 -6.09 -4.17 -5.51
N GLU A 69 -7.30 -4.41 -4.99
CA GLU A 69 -7.68 -5.76 -4.56
C GLU A 69 -7.58 -6.75 -5.71
N PHE A 70 -8.07 -6.39 -6.90
CA PHE A 70 -8.03 -7.29 -8.04
C PHE A 70 -6.61 -7.55 -8.52
N GLU A 71 -5.77 -6.54 -8.59
CA GLU A 71 -4.37 -6.66 -9.01
C GLU A 71 -3.58 -7.54 -8.05
N LEU A 72 -3.66 -7.26 -6.73
CA LEU A 72 -2.96 -8.07 -5.73
C LEU A 72 -3.49 -9.52 -5.72
N TYR A 73 -4.82 -9.69 -5.70
CA TYR A 73 -5.46 -11.02 -5.67
C TYR A 73 -5.12 -11.86 -6.90
N SER A 74 -5.24 -11.26 -8.10
CA SER A 74 -5.09 -12.01 -9.35
C SER A 74 -3.64 -12.28 -9.73
N ASN A 75 -2.67 -11.58 -9.13
CA ASN A 75 -1.24 -11.73 -9.44
C ASN A 75 -0.64 -13.04 -8.86
N GLY A 76 -1.06 -14.17 -9.39
CA GLY A 76 -0.50 -15.48 -9.05
C GLY A 76 -0.72 -15.95 -7.61
N SER A 77 -1.70 -15.40 -6.89
CA SER A 77 -2.01 -15.83 -5.52
C SER A 77 -2.47 -17.29 -5.46
N THR A 78 -2.37 -17.91 -4.29
CA THR A 78 -2.79 -19.30 -4.06
C THR A 78 -4.26 -19.51 -4.43
N HIS A 79 -5.16 -18.64 -3.97
CA HIS A 79 -6.59 -18.76 -4.24
C HIS A 79 -6.95 -18.47 -5.69
N TRP A 80 -6.28 -17.48 -6.31
CA TRP A 80 -6.44 -17.22 -7.74
C TRP A 80 -6.03 -18.42 -8.59
N LYS A 81 -4.85 -19.00 -8.34
CA LYS A 81 -4.35 -20.19 -9.04
C LYS A 81 -5.26 -21.42 -8.83
N ALA A 82 -5.96 -21.48 -7.70
CA ALA A 82 -6.95 -22.51 -7.42
C ALA A 82 -8.32 -22.25 -8.08
N GLY A 83 -8.49 -21.15 -8.83
CA GLY A 83 -9.74 -20.82 -9.52
C GLY A 83 -10.82 -20.24 -8.61
N VAL A 84 -10.48 -19.83 -7.39
CA VAL A 84 -11.42 -19.16 -6.47
C VAL A 84 -11.74 -17.77 -7.01
N ALA A 85 -12.98 -17.33 -6.86
CA ALA A 85 -13.43 -15.99 -7.22
C ALA A 85 -13.72 -15.15 -5.97
N CYS A 86 -13.75 -13.83 -6.13
CA CYS A 86 -14.12 -12.90 -5.04
C CYS A 86 -15.45 -13.29 -4.37
N ALA A 87 -16.42 -13.74 -5.17
CA ALA A 87 -17.76 -14.12 -4.72
C ALA A 87 -17.75 -15.39 -3.85
N ASP A 88 -16.79 -16.30 -4.02
CA ASP A 88 -16.75 -17.52 -3.21
C ASP A 88 -16.47 -17.21 -1.74
N CYS A 89 -15.68 -16.17 -1.46
CA CYS A 89 -15.37 -15.72 -0.11
C CYS A 89 -16.33 -14.64 0.41
N HIS A 90 -16.73 -13.70 -0.44
CA HIS A 90 -17.48 -12.51 -0.02
C HIS A 90 -18.99 -12.56 -0.30
N MET A 91 -19.44 -13.54 -1.09
CA MET A 91 -20.85 -13.78 -1.40
C MET A 91 -21.22 -15.27 -1.19
N PRO A 92 -20.95 -15.84 0.01
CA PRO A 92 -21.22 -17.25 0.28
C PRO A 92 -22.68 -17.62 0.01
N TYR A 93 -22.89 -18.76 -0.64
CA TYR A 93 -24.20 -19.25 -1.01
C TYR A 93 -24.74 -20.28 -0.01
N GLU A 94 -26.05 -20.36 0.07
CA GLU A 94 -26.77 -21.43 0.76
C GLU A 94 -27.58 -22.26 -0.24
N ARG A 95 -27.76 -23.54 0.06
CA ARG A 95 -28.60 -24.44 -0.73
C ARG A 95 -29.97 -24.53 -0.10
N VAL A 96 -30.99 -24.15 -0.86
CA VAL A 96 -32.39 -24.25 -0.47
C VAL A 96 -33.09 -25.16 -1.48
N GLY A 97 -33.22 -26.44 -1.14
CA GLY A 97 -33.66 -27.47 -2.10
C GLY A 97 -32.68 -27.62 -3.27
N SER A 98 -33.18 -27.44 -4.50
CA SER A 98 -32.37 -27.46 -5.73
C SER A 98 -31.72 -26.12 -6.06
N SER A 99 -32.11 -25.04 -5.37
CA SER A 99 -31.64 -23.68 -5.64
C SER A 99 -30.38 -23.36 -4.83
N LYS A 100 -29.47 -22.59 -5.45
CA LYS A 100 -28.38 -21.89 -4.75
C LYS A 100 -28.74 -20.42 -4.61
N ILE A 101 -28.67 -19.88 -3.40
CA ILE A 101 -28.95 -18.47 -3.11
C ILE A 101 -27.66 -17.85 -2.55
N SER A 102 -27.04 -16.97 -3.32
CA SER A 102 -25.83 -16.23 -2.89
C SER A 102 -26.20 -15.08 -1.96
N SER A 103 -25.46 -14.96 -0.85
CA SER A 103 -25.53 -13.75 -0.03
C SER A 103 -25.08 -12.54 -0.82
N HIS A 104 -25.85 -11.46 -0.76
CA HIS A 104 -25.48 -10.14 -1.29
C HIS A 104 -25.09 -9.16 -0.18
N HIS A 105 -25.04 -9.62 1.07
CA HIS A 105 -24.48 -8.85 2.18
C HIS A 105 -22.95 -9.02 2.15
N VAL A 106 -22.30 -8.27 1.24
CA VAL A 106 -20.85 -8.31 1.02
C VAL A 106 -20.13 -7.74 2.24
N GLN A 107 -19.34 -8.56 2.93
CA GLN A 107 -18.59 -8.17 4.12
C GLN A 107 -17.29 -8.97 4.26
N SER A 108 -16.50 -8.64 5.29
CA SER A 108 -15.32 -9.44 5.66
C SER A 108 -15.75 -10.85 6.07
N PRO A 109 -15.13 -11.93 5.55
CA PRO A 109 -15.43 -13.30 5.96
C PRO A 109 -15.23 -13.55 7.47
N LEU A 110 -14.34 -12.78 8.11
CA LEU A 110 -14.09 -12.86 9.56
C LEU A 110 -15.32 -12.46 10.38
N LYS A 111 -16.20 -11.63 9.81
CA LYS A 111 -17.44 -11.16 10.44
C LYS A 111 -18.63 -12.10 10.23
N ASP A 112 -18.47 -13.12 9.37
CA ASP A 112 -19.49 -14.13 9.08
C ASP A 112 -19.02 -15.53 9.51
N ASN A 113 -18.32 -15.59 10.64
CA ASN A 113 -17.78 -16.82 11.25
C ASN A 113 -17.07 -17.76 10.27
N MET A 114 -16.33 -17.20 9.30
CA MET A 114 -15.62 -17.95 8.26
C MET A 114 -16.52 -18.86 7.40
N ARG A 115 -17.84 -18.63 7.36
CA ARG A 115 -18.83 -19.47 6.67
C ARG A 115 -18.47 -19.77 5.22
N ALA A 116 -17.93 -18.78 4.52
CA ALA A 116 -17.48 -18.91 3.14
C ALA A 116 -16.31 -19.89 3.00
N CYS A 117 -15.34 -19.80 3.91
CA CYS A 117 -14.11 -20.60 3.91
C CYS A 117 -14.42 -22.09 4.14
N LEU A 118 -15.43 -22.38 4.98
CA LEU A 118 -15.84 -23.76 5.32
C LEU A 118 -16.40 -24.55 4.13
N GLN A 119 -16.71 -23.90 3.00
CA GLN A 119 -17.13 -24.59 1.78
C GLN A 119 -15.99 -25.43 1.16
N CYS A 120 -14.73 -25.04 1.41
CA CYS A 120 -13.54 -25.69 0.86
C CYS A 120 -12.61 -26.24 1.95
N HIS A 121 -12.67 -25.71 3.18
CA HIS A 121 -11.79 -26.09 4.28
C HIS A 121 -12.54 -26.86 5.37
N ASN A 122 -12.17 -28.11 5.60
CA ASN A 122 -12.68 -28.93 6.70
C ASN A 122 -11.91 -28.65 8.01
N LEU A 123 -11.99 -27.42 8.49
CA LEU A 123 -11.27 -26.89 9.65
C LEU A 123 -12.21 -26.04 10.50
N THR A 124 -11.82 -25.70 11.73
CA THR A 124 -12.66 -24.84 12.59
C THR A 124 -12.59 -23.37 12.16
N PRO A 125 -13.66 -22.59 12.35
CA PRO A 125 -13.64 -21.14 12.11
C PRO A 125 -12.52 -20.41 12.85
N ASP A 126 -12.22 -20.84 14.08
CA ASP A 126 -11.16 -20.24 14.89
C ASP A 126 -9.78 -20.49 14.29
N TRP A 127 -9.48 -21.72 13.86
CA TRP A 127 -8.23 -22.02 13.19
C TRP A 127 -8.05 -21.19 11.91
N LEU A 128 -9.12 -21.06 11.11
CA LEU A 128 -9.08 -20.25 9.88
C LEU A 128 -8.87 -18.77 10.19
N ARG A 129 -9.56 -18.24 11.20
CA ARG A 129 -9.38 -16.85 11.65
C ARG A 129 -7.95 -16.61 12.11
N GLU A 130 -7.37 -17.53 12.88
CA GLU A 130 -5.97 -17.45 13.33
C GLU A 130 -5.01 -17.39 12.15
N GLN A 131 -5.21 -18.19 11.09
CA GLN A 131 -4.37 -18.12 9.89
C GLN A 131 -4.46 -16.76 9.20
N VAL A 132 -5.67 -16.18 9.07
CA VAL A 132 -5.83 -14.86 8.46
C VAL A 132 -5.10 -13.81 9.29
N ILE A 133 -5.36 -13.74 10.60
CA ILE A 133 -4.76 -12.74 11.49
C ILE A 133 -3.23 -12.91 11.53
N PHE A 134 -2.72 -14.13 11.54
CA PHE A 134 -1.28 -14.40 11.53
C PHE A 134 -0.57 -13.86 10.27
N ILE A 135 -1.20 -14.00 9.11
CA ILE A 135 -0.71 -13.40 7.86
C ILE A 135 -0.77 -11.88 7.94
N GLN A 136 -1.91 -11.34 8.37
CA GLN A 136 -2.13 -9.89 8.45
C GLN A 136 -1.16 -9.21 9.42
N ASP A 137 -0.87 -9.82 10.57
CA ASP A 137 0.11 -9.32 11.55
C ASP A 137 1.52 -9.22 10.92
N ARG A 138 1.92 -10.20 10.10
CA ARG A 138 3.23 -10.18 9.41
C ARG A 138 3.32 -9.11 8.35
N VAL A 139 2.27 -8.96 7.54
CA VAL A 139 2.20 -7.93 6.51
C VAL A 139 2.16 -6.54 7.15
N ASN A 140 1.32 -6.35 8.18
CA ASN A 140 1.23 -5.09 8.92
C ASN A 140 2.55 -4.71 9.59
N ASN A 141 3.30 -5.67 10.12
CA ASN A 141 4.63 -5.41 10.67
C ASN A 141 5.58 -4.82 9.63
N LEU A 142 5.66 -5.44 8.47
CA LEU A 142 6.57 -4.98 7.41
C LEU A 142 6.08 -3.66 6.80
N ALA A 143 4.76 -3.49 6.66
CA ALA A 143 4.15 -2.24 6.19
C ALA A 143 4.46 -1.07 7.13
N THR A 144 4.34 -1.28 8.44
CA THR A 144 4.71 -0.30 9.47
C THR A 144 6.18 0.09 9.35
N ARG A 145 7.09 -0.89 9.24
CA ARG A 145 8.53 -0.64 9.11
C ARG A 145 8.87 0.12 7.83
N ALA A 146 8.33 -0.30 6.69
CA ALA A 146 8.54 0.35 5.40
C ALA A 146 7.98 1.78 5.39
N GLY A 147 6.77 1.99 5.95
CA GLY A 147 6.16 3.31 6.09
C GLY A 147 6.98 4.26 6.95
N ASN A 148 7.47 3.78 8.11
CA ASN A 148 8.35 4.55 8.99
C ASN A 148 9.69 4.90 8.31
N ALA A 149 10.31 3.95 7.59
CA ALA A 149 11.53 4.20 6.83
C ALA A 149 11.30 5.24 5.72
N ALA A 150 10.18 5.15 5.00
CA ALA A 150 9.82 6.13 3.97
C ALA A 150 9.57 7.51 4.59
N ALA A 151 8.94 7.60 5.76
CA ALA A 151 8.77 8.86 6.47
C ALA A 151 10.12 9.50 6.88
N GLN A 152 11.08 8.69 7.33
CA GLN A 152 12.45 9.15 7.62
C GLN A 152 13.14 9.67 6.34
N ALA A 153 13.04 8.94 5.23
CA ALA A 153 13.57 9.39 3.94
C ALA A 153 12.93 10.71 3.49
N ALA A 154 11.61 10.87 3.66
CA ALA A 154 10.92 12.11 3.34
C ALA A 154 11.44 13.31 4.14
N LYS A 155 11.71 13.14 5.44
CA LYS A 155 12.29 14.18 6.30
C LYS A 155 13.73 14.52 5.92
N ALA A 156 14.53 13.52 5.54
CA ALA A 156 15.88 13.75 5.04
C ALA A 156 15.87 14.55 3.72
N ILE A 157 14.98 14.20 2.78
CA ILE A 157 14.79 14.95 1.53
C ILE A 157 14.28 16.37 1.81
N GLU A 158 13.35 16.55 2.76
CA GLU A 158 12.86 17.87 3.17
C GLU A 158 14.01 18.76 3.66
N MET A 159 14.88 18.23 4.52
CA MET A 159 16.05 18.94 5.02
C MET A 159 17.03 19.26 3.88
N ALA A 160 17.30 18.29 3.00
CA ALA A 160 18.19 18.47 1.86
C ALA A 160 17.67 19.55 0.90
N ASN A 161 16.37 19.56 0.60
CA ASN A 161 15.72 20.61 -0.22
C ASN A 161 15.91 22.03 0.35
N LYS A 162 16.06 22.16 1.68
CA LYS A 162 16.23 23.45 2.38
C LYS A 162 17.69 23.84 2.61
N THR A 163 18.64 22.97 2.29
CA THR A 163 20.06 23.15 2.57
C THR A 163 20.77 23.68 1.32
N SER A 164 21.47 24.81 1.45
CA SER A 164 22.29 25.34 0.36
C SER A 164 23.54 24.48 0.14
N GLY A 165 23.92 24.27 -1.12
CA GLY A 165 25.15 23.52 -1.46
C GLY A 165 25.04 22.00 -1.38
N VAL A 166 23.83 21.44 -1.22
CA VAL A 166 23.61 19.99 -1.33
C VAL A 166 23.96 19.46 -2.72
N ASP A 167 24.50 18.25 -2.76
CA ASP A 167 24.74 17.54 -4.00
C ASP A 167 23.40 17.18 -4.67
N GLN A 168 23.06 17.93 -5.72
CA GLN A 168 21.78 17.79 -6.40
C GLN A 168 21.60 16.40 -7.06
N LYS A 169 22.69 15.77 -7.50
CA LYS A 169 22.62 14.44 -8.13
C LYS A 169 22.20 13.40 -7.12
N LEU A 170 22.75 13.45 -5.90
CA LEU A 170 22.35 12.55 -4.81
C LEU A 170 20.93 12.83 -4.34
N LEU A 171 20.53 14.10 -4.25
CA LEU A 171 19.16 14.48 -3.88
C LEU A 171 18.13 13.98 -4.92
N ASP A 172 18.44 14.08 -6.21
CA ASP A 172 17.57 13.57 -7.28
C ASP A 172 17.49 12.03 -7.27
N GLU A 173 18.60 11.35 -6.98
CA GLU A 173 18.63 9.90 -6.77
C GLU A 173 17.76 9.50 -5.56
N ALA A 174 17.89 10.21 -4.44
CA ALA A 174 17.08 10.00 -3.25
C ALA A 174 15.57 10.16 -3.56
N LYS A 175 15.19 11.18 -4.32
CA LYS A 175 13.79 11.41 -4.73
C LYS A 175 13.24 10.30 -5.62
N LYS A 176 14.04 9.78 -6.56
CA LYS A 176 13.64 8.64 -7.42
C LYS A 176 13.43 7.37 -6.61
N LEU A 177 14.32 7.09 -5.66
CA LEU A 177 14.20 5.96 -4.75
C LEU A 177 12.98 6.11 -3.82
N TYR A 178 12.71 7.33 -3.34
CA TYR A 178 11.52 7.61 -2.55
C TYR A 178 10.22 7.34 -3.32
N GLU A 179 10.14 7.78 -4.59
CA GLU A 179 8.98 7.50 -5.45
C GLU A 179 8.74 5.98 -5.59
N LYS A 180 9.81 5.20 -5.79
CA LYS A 180 9.72 3.73 -5.85
C LYS A 180 9.20 3.12 -4.54
N ALA A 181 9.75 3.57 -3.41
CA ALA A 181 9.34 3.12 -2.09
C ALA A 181 7.85 3.42 -1.85
N TYR A 182 7.45 4.66 -2.14
CA TYR A 182 6.09 5.13 -1.99
C TYR A 182 5.10 4.25 -2.76
N TYR A 183 5.30 4.00 -4.07
CA TYR A 183 4.36 3.18 -4.85
C TYR A 183 4.18 1.76 -4.30
N ARG A 184 5.27 1.13 -3.84
CA ARG A 184 5.21 -0.23 -3.27
C ARG A 184 4.47 -0.26 -1.94
N ILE A 185 4.75 0.69 -1.05
CA ILE A 185 4.10 0.77 0.25
C ILE A 185 2.61 1.09 0.09
N ILE A 186 2.25 2.06 -0.75
CA ILE A 186 0.84 2.43 -0.96
C ILE A 186 0.06 1.32 -1.67
N PHE A 187 0.68 0.55 -2.58
CA PHE A 187 0.02 -0.58 -3.24
C PHE A 187 -0.50 -1.61 -2.24
N VAL A 188 0.30 -1.96 -1.24
CA VAL A 188 -0.13 -2.93 -0.23
C VAL A 188 -1.01 -2.30 0.85
N THR A 189 -0.71 -1.06 1.28
CA THR A 189 -1.44 -0.43 2.39
C THR A 189 -2.80 0.16 2.01
N ALA A 190 -3.03 0.42 0.72
CA ALA A 190 -4.34 0.81 0.22
C ALA A 190 -5.22 -0.40 -0.18
N GLU A 191 -4.64 -1.60 -0.24
CA GLU A 191 -5.37 -2.85 -0.44
C GLU A 191 -6.03 -3.34 0.86
N ASN A 192 -7.27 -3.83 0.76
CA ASN A 192 -8.15 -4.00 1.93
C ASN A 192 -8.07 -5.37 2.63
N SER A 193 -7.22 -6.30 2.19
CA SER A 193 -7.08 -7.63 2.81
C SER A 193 -5.96 -7.70 3.85
N MET A 194 -5.15 -6.64 3.96
CA MET A 194 -3.89 -6.65 4.71
C MET A 194 -3.01 -7.85 4.30
N GLY A 195 -2.89 -8.03 2.98
CA GLY A 195 -2.08 -9.06 2.33
C GLY A 195 -2.68 -10.46 2.28
N PHE A 196 -3.83 -10.74 2.91
CA PHE A 196 -4.43 -12.09 2.86
C PHE A 196 -4.78 -12.54 1.43
N HIS A 197 -5.12 -11.61 0.53
CA HIS A 197 -5.38 -11.93 -0.88
C HIS A 197 -4.16 -12.49 -1.60
N ASN A 198 -2.94 -12.07 -1.23
CA ASN A 198 -1.70 -12.59 -1.79
C ASN A 198 -0.51 -12.35 -0.83
N PRO A 199 -0.31 -13.20 0.18
CA PRO A 199 0.60 -12.91 1.29
C PRO A 199 2.06 -12.75 0.87
N GLU A 200 2.53 -13.65 0.01
CA GLU A 200 3.92 -13.67 -0.45
C GLU A 200 4.23 -12.46 -1.32
N GLU A 201 3.32 -12.09 -2.23
CA GLU A 201 3.49 -10.90 -3.06
C GLU A 201 3.41 -9.62 -2.23
N ALA A 202 2.49 -9.52 -1.27
CA ALA A 202 2.42 -8.37 -0.37
C ALA A 202 3.74 -8.18 0.41
N LEU A 203 4.31 -9.27 0.93
CA LEU A 203 5.60 -9.23 1.63
C LEU A 203 6.77 -8.88 0.70
N ARG A 204 6.81 -9.43 -0.53
CA ARG A 204 7.82 -9.07 -1.54
C ARG A 204 7.78 -7.57 -1.84
N VAL A 205 6.59 -7.05 -2.17
CA VAL A 205 6.38 -5.65 -2.53
C VAL A 205 6.76 -4.73 -1.37
N LEU A 206 6.35 -5.04 -0.14
CA LEU A 206 6.74 -4.26 1.04
C LEU A 206 8.25 -4.35 1.34
N GLY A 207 8.87 -5.51 1.11
CA GLY A 207 10.32 -5.68 1.22
C GLY A 207 11.10 -4.78 0.26
N ASP A 208 10.68 -4.74 -1.01
CA ASP A 208 11.22 -3.81 -2.00
C ASP A 208 10.96 -2.35 -1.60
N GLY A 209 9.77 -2.06 -1.06
CA GLY A 209 9.40 -0.74 -0.55
C GLY A 209 10.32 -0.26 0.56
N LEU A 210 10.60 -1.12 1.56
CA LEU A 210 11.55 -0.85 2.63
C LEU A 210 12.96 -0.65 2.10
N TYR A 211 13.43 -1.53 1.20
CA TYR A 211 14.74 -1.39 0.57
C TYR A 211 14.90 -0.02 -0.12
N TYR A 212 13.94 0.37 -0.95
CA TYR A 212 14.01 1.68 -1.64
C TYR A 212 13.90 2.86 -0.67
N ALA A 213 13.14 2.74 0.41
CA ALA A 213 13.05 3.77 1.44
C ALA A 213 14.41 3.98 2.14
N ASP A 214 15.08 2.90 2.53
CA ASP A 214 16.39 2.96 3.17
C ASP A 214 17.45 3.51 2.21
N GLN A 215 17.47 3.07 0.94
CA GLN A 215 18.36 3.63 -0.07
C GLN A 215 18.11 5.13 -0.28
N SER A 216 16.84 5.55 -0.33
CA SER A 216 16.47 6.96 -0.44
C SER A 216 17.00 7.77 0.75
N LEU A 217 16.80 7.28 1.97
CA LEU A 217 17.32 7.89 3.18
C LEU A 217 18.85 8.02 3.13
N MET A 218 19.56 6.93 2.79
CA MET A 218 21.02 6.94 2.68
C MET A 218 21.52 8.01 1.70
N LYS A 219 20.91 8.11 0.52
CA LYS A 219 21.30 9.11 -0.50
C LYS A 219 21.03 10.54 -0.05
N ALA A 220 19.91 10.79 0.61
CA ALA A 220 19.62 12.11 1.18
C ALA A 220 20.60 12.49 2.31
N ARG A 221 20.97 11.53 3.17
CA ARG A 221 21.99 11.74 4.22
C ARG A 221 23.36 12.02 3.61
N GLU A 222 23.76 11.30 2.57
CA GLU A 222 25.03 11.55 1.86
C GLU A 222 25.06 12.96 1.25
N ALA A 223 23.97 13.40 0.62
CA ALA A 223 23.85 14.74 0.05
C ALA A 223 24.02 15.84 1.11
N LEU A 224 23.40 15.65 2.29
CA LEU A 224 23.51 16.56 3.43
C LEU A 224 24.92 16.59 4.02
N ALA A 225 25.53 15.42 4.23
CA ALA A 225 26.87 15.31 4.80
C ALA A 225 27.93 15.98 3.90
N LYS A 226 27.81 15.83 2.57
CA LYS A 226 28.68 16.51 1.59
C LYS A 226 28.55 18.03 1.62
N ALA A 227 27.39 18.56 2.02
CA ALA A 227 27.18 19.99 2.25
C ALA A 227 27.69 20.46 3.63
N GLY A 228 28.34 19.59 4.41
CA GLY A 228 28.83 19.92 5.75
C GLY A 228 27.76 19.95 6.83
N VAL A 229 26.55 19.44 6.56
CA VAL A 229 25.48 19.36 7.56
C VAL A 229 25.73 18.18 8.49
N GLN A 230 25.65 18.43 9.80
CA GLN A 230 25.60 17.36 10.80
C GLN A 230 24.23 16.68 10.73
N VAL A 231 24.20 15.48 10.16
CA VAL A 231 22.95 14.72 9.96
C VAL A 231 22.60 13.96 11.24
N PRO A 232 21.36 14.10 11.77
CA PRO A 232 20.95 13.36 12.97
C PRO A 232 20.85 11.85 12.69
N ASP A 233 21.02 11.01 13.70
CA ASP A 233 20.86 9.55 13.55
C ASP A 233 19.43 9.17 13.15
N ARG A 234 18.44 9.84 13.75
CA ARG A 234 17.02 9.70 13.43
C ARG A 234 16.40 11.07 13.23
N PHE A 235 15.60 11.23 12.17
CA PHE A 235 14.85 12.45 11.93
C PHE A 235 13.59 12.45 12.79
N ASP A 236 13.33 13.58 13.45
CA ASP A 236 12.03 13.81 14.07
C ASP A 236 10.95 13.89 12.99
N LEU A 237 9.99 12.97 13.04
CA LEU A 237 8.89 12.91 12.08
C LEU A 237 7.87 14.05 12.29
N ALA A 238 7.86 14.67 13.48
CA ALA A 238 6.92 15.72 13.86
C ALA A 238 5.46 15.35 13.55
N LEU A 239 5.06 14.12 13.93
CA LEU A 239 3.73 13.57 13.64
C LEU A 239 2.61 14.32 14.37
N ASP A 240 2.94 15.01 15.46
CA ASP A 240 2.07 15.93 16.20
C ASP A 240 1.49 17.05 15.32
N LYS A 241 2.21 17.47 14.28
CA LYS A 241 1.69 18.43 13.28
C LYS A 241 0.45 17.93 12.55
N TYR A 242 0.22 16.62 12.54
CA TYR A 242 -0.93 15.97 11.92
C TYR A 242 -1.99 15.56 12.94
N ALA A 243 -1.90 16.03 14.19
CA ALA A 243 -2.84 15.70 15.26
C ALA A 243 -4.28 16.19 15.01
N LYS A 244 -4.46 17.23 14.18
CA LYS A 244 -5.76 17.71 13.70
C LYS A 244 -5.70 17.92 12.19
N ARG A 245 -6.67 17.38 11.44
CA ARG A 245 -6.60 17.31 9.98
C ARG A 245 -7.83 17.91 9.28
N GLY A 246 -7.57 18.74 8.27
CA GLY A 246 -8.59 19.34 7.40
C GLY A 246 -9.45 20.39 8.07
N SER A 247 -10.45 20.91 7.35
CA SER A 247 -11.37 21.96 7.82
C SER A 247 -12.24 21.54 9.01
N LYS A 248 -12.37 20.24 9.26
CA LYS A 248 -13.13 19.67 10.38
C LYS A 248 -12.26 19.35 11.60
N GLU A 249 -10.96 19.68 11.57
CA GLU A 249 -10.00 19.39 12.63
C GLU A 249 -10.04 17.92 13.13
N VAL A 250 -10.13 16.95 12.21
CA VAL A 250 -10.27 15.53 12.58
C VAL A 250 -9.10 15.12 13.47
N PRO A 251 -9.34 14.72 14.73
CA PRO A 251 -8.26 14.47 15.68
C PRO A 251 -7.56 13.15 15.39
N TYR A 252 -6.31 13.04 15.86
CA TYR A 252 -5.64 11.76 16.03
C TYR A 252 -6.30 10.95 17.16
N ARG A 253 -6.42 9.65 16.95
CA ARG A 253 -7.10 8.69 17.82
C ARG A 253 -6.12 7.56 18.16
N PRO A 254 -5.34 7.67 19.26
CA PRO A 254 -4.31 6.69 19.60
C PRO A 254 -4.89 5.29 19.80
N GLU A 255 -6.14 5.17 20.25
CA GLU A 255 -6.85 3.90 20.44
C GLU A 255 -7.13 3.15 19.13
N GLN A 256 -7.01 3.83 17.98
CA GLN A 256 -7.15 3.25 16.65
C GLN A 256 -5.80 2.97 15.99
N ASN A 257 -4.68 3.21 16.68
CA ASN A 257 -3.37 2.93 16.15
C ASN A 257 -3.14 1.42 16.08
N LEU A 258 -2.90 0.92 14.87
CA LEU A 258 -2.60 -0.49 14.59
C LEU A 258 -1.12 -0.68 14.27
N GLU A 259 -0.26 0.28 14.64
CA GLU A 259 1.19 0.12 14.54
C GLU A 259 1.61 -1.18 15.24
N PHE A 260 2.30 -2.04 14.49
CA PHE A 260 2.59 -3.39 14.94
C PHE A 260 4.07 -3.72 14.76
N THR A 261 4.77 -3.89 15.88
CA THR A 261 6.17 -4.29 15.93
C THR A 261 6.30 -5.68 16.57
N PHE A 262 6.99 -6.61 15.90
CA PHE A 262 7.47 -7.87 16.53
C PHE A 262 8.66 -7.60 17.47
N ASP A 263 8.55 -6.64 18.38
CA ASP A 263 9.52 -6.43 19.46
C ASP A 263 9.12 -7.18 20.75
N GLY A 264 8.02 -7.93 20.70
CA GLY A 264 7.49 -8.65 21.86
C GLY A 264 6.68 -7.76 22.81
N THR A 265 6.50 -6.47 22.49
CA THR A 265 5.72 -5.51 23.28
C THR A 265 4.37 -5.24 22.64
N LYS A 266 3.55 -6.29 22.45
CA LYS A 266 2.10 -6.07 22.38
C LYS A 266 1.65 -5.82 23.82
N GLU A 267 1.51 -4.56 24.23
CA GLU A 267 0.69 -4.26 25.40
C GLU A 267 -0.71 -4.86 25.14
N LYS A 268 -1.18 -5.66 26.09
CA LYS A 268 -2.52 -6.23 26.09
C LYS A 268 -3.56 -5.14 26.24
#